data_AF-A0A4Q3VXX5-F1
#
_entry.id   AF-A0A4Q3VXX5-F1
#
_cell.length_a   1.000
_cell.length_b   1.000
_cell.length_c   1.000
_cell.angle_alpha   90.00
_cell.angle_beta   90.00
_cell.angle_gamma   90.00
#
_symmetry.space_group_name_H-M   'P 1'
#
loop_
_entity.id
_entity.type
_entity.pdbx_description
1 polymer ?
#
loop_
_entity_poly.entity_id
_entity_poly.type
_entity_poly.pdbx_seq_one_letter_code
_entity_poly.pdbx_strand_id
1 'polypeptide(L)'
;MTVVSGMTEEEALGGNDFPEPVLAAMRTVTVRYLDFQGRLCEGQIVVRRELAREVRDIFDEILRAGAPIEKVVPIVAYDWDDDASVADNNSSGFNYRRKIGPGAGDSLSKHAYGRAIDLNPRQNPYLKAGDTTGYDPGQKGTITRASPIYSAFRKRGWRWGGDWKRTKDYQHFEKP
;
A
#
# COMPACT_ATOMS: atom_id res chain seq x y z
N MET A 1 -15.08 16.62 3.23
CA MET A 1 -13.80 15.88 3.35
C MET A 1 -13.93 14.97 4.55
N THR A 2 -13.71 13.67 4.40
CA THR A 2 -13.82 12.67 5.48
C THR A 2 -12.43 12.32 5.97
N VAL A 3 -12.16 12.44 7.27
CA VAL A 3 -10.89 12.00 7.87
C VAL A 3 -11.05 10.54 8.31
N VAL A 4 -10.31 9.64 7.68
CA VAL A 4 -10.32 8.20 7.92
C VAL A 4 -9.27 7.79 8.96
N SER A 5 -8.15 8.51 9.01
CA SER A 5 -7.08 8.30 9.99
C SER A 5 -6.39 9.63 10.31
N GLY A 6 -6.02 9.83 11.57
CA GLY A 6 -5.41 11.05 12.10
C GLY A 6 -4.53 10.78 13.32
N MET A 7 -3.83 9.65 13.31
CA MET A 7 -2.87 9.23 14.33
C MET A 7 -1.65 10.16 14.37
N THR A 8 -1.08 10.33 15.56
CA THR A 8 0.28 10.82 15.72
C THR A 8 1.29 9.83 15.13
N GLU A 9 2.54 10.26 14.90
CA GLU A 9 3.60 9.34 14.44
C GLU A 9 3.89 8.25 15.48
N GLU A 10 3.80 8.57 16.77
CA GLU A 10 3.95 7.61 17.87
C GLU A 10 2.86 6.54 17.85
N GLU A 11 1.59 6.93 17.71
CA GLU A 11 0.49 5.98 17.59
C GLU A 11 0.62 5.11 16.34
N ALA A 12 0.92 5.71 15.17
CA ALA A 12 1.05 5.01 13.89
C ALA A 12 2.20 3.99 13.85
N LEU A 13 3.20 4.16 14.72
CA LEU A 13 4.38 3.30 14.85
C LEU A 13 4.41 2.52 16.18
N GLY A 14 3.35 2.56 16.97
CA GLY A 14 3.29 1.99 18.32
C GLY A 14 2.81 0.54 18.37
N GLY A 15 2.61 0.03 19.59
CA GLY A 15 2.01 -1.29 19.84
C GLY A 15 2.86 -2.47 19.35
N ASN A 16 4.19 -2.31 19.28
CA ASN A 16 5.13 -3.33 18.81
C ASN A 16 6.46 -3.25 19.57
N ASP A 17 7.33 -4.24 19.33
CA ASP A 17 8.70 -4.36 19.84
C ASP A 17 9.74 -4.31 18.70
N PHE A 18 9.42 -3.66 17.57
CA PHE A 18 10.32 -3.60 16.42
C PHE A 18 11.62 -2.86 16.77
N PRO A 19 12.76 -3.19 16.12
CA PRO A 19 14.02 -2.55 16.43
C PRO A 19 13.96 -1.03 16.23
N GLU A 20 14.48 -0.25 17.19
CA GLU A 20 14.47 1.22 17.13
C GLU A 20 15.01 1.78 15.79
N PRO A 21 16.11 1.26 15.19
CA PRO A 21 16.59 1.77 13.92
C PRO A 21 15.59 1.58 12.76
N VAL A 22 14.70 0.60 12.86
CA VAL A 22 13.61 0.39 11.89
C VAL A 22 12.57 1.49 12.06
N LEU A 23 12.09 1.71 13.29
CA LEU A 23 11.08 2.73 13.60
C LEU A 23 11.59 4.14 13.27
N ALA A 24 12.84 4.45 13.63
CA ALA A 24 13.49 5.73 13.36
C ALA A 24 13.68 6.02 11.86
N ALA A 25 13.59 5.00 11.00
CA ALA A 25 13.63 5.16 9.55
C ALA A 25 12.24 5.40 8.92
N MET A 26 11.16 5.26 9.69
CA MET A 26 9.78 5.40 9.22
C MET A 26 9.20 6.79 9.46
N ARG A 27 8.18 7.15 8.67
CA ARG A 27 7.43 8.38 8.80
C ARG A 27 5.97 8.17 8.41
N THR A 28 5.08 8.79 9.18
CA THR A 28 3.67 8.85 8.84
C THR A 28 3.41 9.99 7.86
N VAL A 29 2.69 9.68 6.77
CA VAL A 29 2.36 10.61 5.70
C VAL A 29 0.85 10.72 5.57
N THR A 30 0.32 11.93 5.78
CA THR A 30 -1.06 12.24 5.46
C THR A 30 -1.24 12.30 3.94
N VAL A 31 -2.25 11.59 3.43
CA VAL A 31 -2.58 11.50 2.01
C VAL A 31 -4.07 11.75 1.78
N ARG A 32 -4.39 12.30 0.61
CA ARG A 32 -5.78 12.54 0.18
C ARG A 32 -6.11 11.72 -1.05
N TYR A 33 -7.36 11.28 -1.14
CA TYR A 33 -7.85 10.42 -2.22
C TYR A 33 -9.37 10.56 -2.37
N LEU A 34 -9.91 10.10 -3.49
CA LEU A 34 -11.34 9.86 -3.62
C LEU A 34 -11.63 8.41 -3.25
N ASP A 35 -12.68 8.17 -2.46
CA ASP A 35 -13.16 6.81 -2.26
C ASP A 35 -13.99 6.31 -3.45
N PHE A 36 -14.48 5.06 -3.36
CA PHE A 36 -15.26 4.46 -4.43
C PHE A 36 -16.58 5.20 -4.71
N GLN A 37 -17.13 5.89 -3.71
CA GLN A 37 -18.31 6.76 -3.80
C GLN A 37 -17.98 8.18 -4.30
N GLY A 38 -16.70 8.49 -4.55
CA GLY A 38 -16.25 9.78 -5.04
C GLY A 38 -16.13 10.87 -3.97
N ARG A 39 -16.15 10.49 -2.67
CA ARG A 39 -15.96 11.44 -1.56
C ARG A 39 -14.47 11.70 -1.38
N LEU A 40 -14.11 12.97 -1.14
CA LEU A 40 -12.76 13.35 -0.77
C LEU A 40 -12.46 12.88 0.65
N CYS A 41 -11.48 12.00 0.78
CA CYS A 41 -11.01 11.40 2.03
C CYS A 41 -9.57 11.81 2.33
N GLU A 42 -9.23 11.80 3.61
CA GLU A 42 -7.88 11.97 4.13
C GLU A 42 -7.55 10.76 5.01
N GLY A 43 -6.37 10.17 4.80
CA GLY A 43 -5.88 9.03 5.57
C GLY A 43 -4.38 9.14 5.80
N GLN A 44 -3.78 8.09 6.34
CA GLN A 44 -2.36 8.07 6.67
C GLN A 44 -1.70 6.78 6.21
N ILE A 45 -0.50 6.92 5.65
CA ILE A 45 0.35 5.79 5.27
C ILE A 45 1.72 5.96 5.92
N VAL A 46 2.24 4.88 6.49
CA VAL A 46 3.60 4.86 7.05
C VAL A 46 4.56 4.35 5.98
N VAL A 47 5.64 5.09 5.72
CA VAL A 47 6.66 4.73 4.71
C VAL A 47 8.04 5.12 5.21
N ARG A 48 9.09 4.72 4.49
CA ARG A 48 10.46 5.16 4.78
C ARG A 48 10.56 6.68 4.65
N ARG A 49 11.22 7.33 5.61
CA ARG A 49 11.33 8.81 5.72
C ARG A 49 11.67 9.52 4.42
N GLU A 50 12.65 9.01 3.68
CA GLU A 50 13.09 9.59 2.40
C GLU A 50 12.05 9.52 1.28
N LEU A 51 11.08 8.59 1.36
CA LEU A 51 10.03 8.41 0.36
C LEU A 51 8.78 9.24 0.69
N ALA A 52 8.71 9.86 1.87
CA ALA A 52 7.50 10.54 2.35
C ALA A 52 6.94 11.58 1.37
N ARG A 53 7.83 12.43 0.81
CA ARG A 53 7.43 13.43 -0.19
C ARG A 53 6.95 12.79 -1.48
N GLU A 54 7.70 11.80 -1.97
CA GLU A 54 7.39 11.09 -3.21
C GLU A 54 6.04 10.36 -3.13
N VAL A 55 5.76 9.73 -1.99
CA VAL A 55 4.49 9.04 -1.73
C VAL A 55 3.32 10.02 -1.69
N ARG A 56 3.46 11.17 -1.01
CA ARG A 56 2.44 12.22 -1.07
C ARG A 56 2.16 12.67 -2.51
N ASP A 57 3.22 12.90 -3.30
CA ASP A 57 3.09 13.31 -4.70
C ASP A 57 2.40 12.24 -5.58
N ILE A 58 2.57 10.95 -5.25
CA ILE A 58 1.86 9.83 -5.88
C ILE A 58 0.36 9.92 -5.59
N PHE A 59 -0.03 10.03 -4.31
CA PHE A 59 -1.44 10.12 -3.92
C PHE A 59 -2.12 11.37 -4.50
N ASP A 60 -1.44 12.52 -4.51
CA ASP A 60 -1.95 13.75 -5.12
C ASP A 60 -2.22 13.58 -6.62
N GLU A 61 -1.41 12.80 -7.32
CA GLU A 61 -1.61 12.50 -8.73
C GLU A 61 -2.75 11.52 -8.98
N ILE A 62 -2.87 10.48 -8.15
CA ILE A 62 -3.99 9.55 -8.18
C ILE A 62 -5.31 10.30 -7.93
N LEU A 63 -5.32 11.20 -6.95
CA LEU A 63 -6.44 12.08 -6.63
C LEU A 63 -6.82 12.97 -7.81
N ARG A 64 -5.85 13.67 -8.43
CA ARG A 64 -6.10 14.51 -9.62
C ARG A 64 -6.66 13.72 -10.79
N ALA A 65 -6.26 12.46 -10.95
CA ALA A 65 -6.76 11.56 -11.98
C ALA A 65 -8.14 10.94 -11.64
N GLY A 66 -8.63 11.12 -10.41
CA GLY A 66 -9.92 10.61 -9.97
C GLY A 66 -9.99 9.09 -9.82
N ALA A 67 -8.85 8.39 -9.77
CA ALA A 67 -8.84 6.95 -9.53
C ALA A 67 -9.12 6.67 -8.04
N PRO A 68 -10.10 5.80 -7.71
CA PRO A 68 -10.53 5.64 -6.33
C PRO A 68 -9.56 4.78 -5.51
N ILE A 69 -9.47 5.10 -4.22
CA ILE A 69 -8.82 4.29 -3.19
C ILE A 69 -9.83 4.10 -2.06
N GLU A 70 -10.07 2.87 -1.63
CA GLU A 70 -11.10 2.57 -0.62
C GLU A 70 -10.79 3.27 0.69
N LYS A 71 -9.62 3.00 1.25
CA LYS A 71 -9.09 3.67 2.43
C LYS A 71 -7.59 3.51 2.56
N VAL A 72 -7.00 4.37 3.38
CA VAL A 72 -5.57 4.36 3.71
C VAL A 72 -5.40 4.55 5.21
N VAL A 73 -5.04 3.48 5.89
CA VAL A 73 -4.92 3.44 7.36
C VAL A 73 -3.62 2.72 7.73
N PRO A 74 -2.82 3.25 8.69
CA PRO A 74 -1.64 2.57 9.20
C PRO A 74 -1.97 1.17 9.75
N ILE A 75 -1.04 0.23 9.55
CA ILE A 75 -1.24 -1.19 9.90
C ILE A 75 -1.44 -1.43 11.40
N VAL A 76 -0.96 -0.53 12.27
CA VAL A 76 -1.21 -0.59 13.73
C VAL A 76 -2.71 -0.59 14.08
N ALA A 77 -3.59 -0.02 13.23
CA ALA A 77 -5.04 -0.07 13.42
C ALA A 77 -5.63 -1.50 13.33
N TYR A 78 -4.82 -2.44 12.82
CA TYR A 78 -5.12 -3.86 12.67
C TYR A 78 -4.22 -4.72 13.56
N ASP A 79 -3.63 -4.15 14.63
CA ASP A 79 -2.72 -4.87 15.53
C ASP A 79 -1.54 -5.55 14.82
N TRP A 80 -1.06 -4.93 13.73
CA TRP A 80 -0.01 -5.47 12.86
C TRP A 80 -0.37 -6.75 12.07
N ASP A 81 -1.66 -7.08 11.99
CA ASP A 81 -2.20 -8.17 11.18
C ASP A 81 -2.41 -7.72 9.71
N ASP A 82 -1.59 -8.27 8.82
CA ASP A 82 -1.64 -8.03 7.38
C ASP A 82 -2.93 -8.58 6.75
N ASP A 83 -3.38 -9.76 7.17
CA ASP A 83 -4.54 -10.43 6.63
C ASP A 83 -5.82 -9.68 7.01
N ALA A 84 -5.90 -9.16 8.24
CA ALA A 84 -7.01 -8.30 8.68
C ALA A 84 -7.08 -7.00 7.85
N SER A 85 -5.95 -6.35 7.62
CA SER A 85 -5.87 -5.15 6.76
C SER A 85 -6.30 -5.45 5.32
N VAL A 86 -5.84 -6.57 4.75
CA VAL A 86 -6.19 -7.01 3.39
C VAL A 86 -7.68 -7.33 3.27
N ALA A 87 -8.24 -8.09 4.23
CA ALA A 87 -9.66 -8.46 4.24
C ALA A 87 -10.58 -7.22 4.31
N ASP A 88 -10.11 -6.17 4.98
CA ASP A 88 -10.81 -4.90 5.14
C ASP A 88 -10.57 -3.93 3.95
N ASN A 89 -9.94 -4.40 2.87
CA ASN A 89 -9.61 -3.62 1.66
C ASN A 89 -8.80 -2.34 1.96
N ASN A 90 -7.95 -2.37 2.98
CA ASN A 90 -7.11 -1.24 3.36
C ASN A 90 -5.89 -1.13 2.45
N SER A 91 -5.57 0.09 2.04
CA SER A 91 -4.31 0.40 1.38
C SER A 91 -3.26 0.77 2.43
N SER A 92 -2.09 0.16 2.38
CA SER A 92 -1.11 0.21 3.47
C SER A 92 0.33 0.32 2.97
N GLY A 93 1.25 0.68 3.87
CA GLY A 93 2.68 0.86 3.58
C GLY A 93 3.53 -0.02 4.49
N PHE A 94 4.19 0.57 5.48
CA PHE A 94 5.04 -0.14 6.42
C PHE A 94 4.27 -1.23 7.21
N ASN A 95 4.83 -2.45 7.17
CA ASN A 95 4.45 -3.58 8.01
C ASN A 95 5.71 -4.41 8.27
N TYR A 96 6.16 -4.50 9.52
CA TYR A 96 7.40 -5.20 9.86
C TYR A 96 7.18 -6.72 9.92
N ARG A 97 7.18 -7.35 8.75
CA ARG A 97 6.96 -8.78 8.59
C ARG A 97 7.90 -9.45 7.59
N ARG A 98 7.98 -10.76 7.70
CA ARG A 98 8.63 -11.61 6.69
C ARG A 98 7.82 -11.63 5.39
N LYS A 99 8.49 -11.97 4.29
CA LYS A 99 7.80 -12.24 3.02
C LYS A 99 6.86 -13.45 3.19
N ILE A 100 5.77 -13.43 2.44
CA ILE A 100 4.83 -14.54 2.34
C ILE A 100 4.93 -15.11 0.93
N GLY A 101 4.86 -16.43 0.80
CA GLY A 101 4.85 -17.14 -0.48
C GLY A 101 6.07 -18.03 -0.76
N PRO A 102 6.06 -18.75 -1.90
CA PRO A 102 7.10 -19.73 -2.22
C PRO A 102 8.50 -19.10 -2.30
N GLY A 103 9.46 -19.66 -1.56
CA GLY A 103 10.84 -19.18 -1.55
C GLY A 103 11.10 -17.92 -0.69
N ALA A 104 10.12 -17.50 0.14
CA ALA A 104 10.28 -16.36 1.04
C ALA A 104 11.39 -16.56 2.10
N GLY A 105 11.50 -17.77 2.65
CA GLY A 105 12.44 -18.08 3.74
C GLY A 105 12.28 -17.13 4.92
N ASP A 106 13.41 -16.72 5.52
CA ASP A 106 13.46 -15.74 6.61
C ASP A 106 13.61 -14.28 6.13
N SER A 107 13.47 -14.03 4.82
CA SER A 107 13.69 -12.69 4.28
C SER A 107 12.55 -11.74 4.60
N LEU A 108 12.90 -10.53 5.05
CA LEU A 108 11.93 -9.46 5.32
C LEU A 108 11.25 -8.96 4.04
N SER A 109 9.97 -8.61 4.16
CA SER A 109 9.20 -7.97 3.09
C SER A 109 9.73 -6.58 2.79
N LYS A 110 9.48 -6.05 1.58
CA LYS A 110 9.73 -4.63 1.27
C LYS A 110 8.88 -3.68 2.13
N HIS A 111 7.75 -4.16 2.63
CA HIS A 111 6.94 -3.46 3.64
C HIS A 111 7.71 -3.23 4.94
N ALA A 112 8.55 -4.19 5.37
CA ALA A 112 9.34 -4.06 6.60
C ALA A 112 10.43 -2.99 6.51
N TYR A 113 10.75 -2.52 5.31
CA TYR A 113 11.68 -1.41 5.09
C TYR A 113 10.95 -0.09 4.79
N GLY A 114 9.62 -0.06 4.81
CA GLY A 114 8.82 1.11 4.44
C GLY A 114 8.91 1.49 2.96
N ARG A 115 9.27 0.55 2.09
CA ARG A 115 9.52 0.78 0.66
C ARG A 115 8.54 0.05 -0.25
N ALA A 116 7.43 -0.41 0.32
CA ALA A 116 6.32 -0.99 -0.42
C ALA A 116 5.00 -0.35 0.00
N ILE A 117 4.04 -0.36 -0.93
CA ILE A 117 2.67 0.12 -0.76
C ILE A 117 1.74 -0.86 -1.45
N ASP A 118 0.71 -1.29 -0.73
CA ASP A 118 -0.41 -2.08 -1.26
C ASP A 118 -1.64 -1.19 -1.40
N LEU A 119 -2.37 -1.32 -2.52
CA LEU A 119 -3.55 -0.51 -2.82
C LEU A 119 -4.76 -1.37 -3.18
N ASN A 120 -5.89 -1.10 -2.51
CA ASN A 120 -7.19 -1.72 -2.77
C ASN A 120 -7.12 -3.26 -2.95
N PRO A 121 -6.73 -4.04 -1.93
CA PRO A 121 -6.51 -5.49 -2.03
C PRO A 121 -7.68 -6.28 -2.66
N ARG A 122 -8.93 -5.85 -2.45
CA ARG A 122 -10.14 -6.47 -3.03
C ARG A 122 -10.19 -6.36 -4.55
N GLN A 123 -9.75 -5.23 -5.10
CA GLN A 123 -9.66 -5.02 -6.55
C GLN A 123 -8.36 -5.57 -7.13
N ASN A 124 -7.30 -5.62 -6.31
CA ASN A 124 -5.94 -5.91 -6.73
C ASN A 124 -5.33 -7.08 -5.94
N PRO A 125 -5.87 -8.31 -6.09
CA PRO A 125 -5.46 -9.43 -5.27
C PRO A 125 -4.01 -9.88 -5.52
N TYR A 126 -3.42 -10.50 -4.50
CA TYR A 126 -2.27 -11.38 -4.67
C TYR A 126 -2.73 -12.74 -5.18
N LEU A 127 -2.24 -13.13 -6.36
CA LEU A 127 -2.52 -14.40 -7.02
C LEU A 127 -1.27 -15.30 -7.02
N LYS A 128 -1.49 -16.53 -6.55
CA LYS A 128 -0.50 -17.61 -6.63
C LYS A 128 -0.30 -18.05 -8.09
N ALA A 129 0.79 -18.77 -8.36
CA ALA A 129 1.08 -19.25 -9.71
C ALA A 129 -0.07 -20.11 -10.26
N GLY A 130 -0.57 -19.76 -11.45
CA GLY A 130 -1.69 -20.44 -12.11
C GLY A 130 -3.08 -19.95 -11.68
N ASP A 131 -3.19 -19.09 -10.67
CA ASP A 131 -4.46 -18.48 -10.27
C ASP A 131 -4.74 -17.22 -11.10
N THR A 132 -6.01 -17.06 -11.49
CA THR A 132 -6.52 -15.90 -12.24
C THR A 132 -7.81 -15.35 -11.62
N THR A 133 -8.24 -15.91 -10.48
CA THR A 133 -9.54 -15.63 -9.87
C THR A 133 -9.52 -14.28 -9.16
N GLY A 134 -10.58 -13.50 -9.29
CA GLY A 134 -10.80 -12.28 -8.50
C GLY A 134 -10.10 -11.02 -9.01
N TYR A 135 -9.26 -11.10 -10.04
CA TYR A 135 -8.72 -9.92 -10.72
C TYR A 135 -9.55 -9.57 -11.96
N ASP A 136 -10.24 -8.43 -11.93
CA ASP A 136 -11.01 -7.89 -13.05
C ASP A 136 -10.41 -6.56 -13.53
N PRO A 137 -9.67 -6.55 -14.68
CA PRO A 137 -9.08 -5.34 -15.26
C PRO A 137 -10.08 -4.24 -15.62
N GLY A 138 -11.36 -4.58 -15.82
CA GLY A 138 -12.42 -3.63 -16.15
C GLY A 138 -13.07 -2.97 -14.94
N GLN A 139 -12.82 -3.48 -13.73
CA GLN A 139 -13.38 -2.94 -12.50
C GLN A 139 -12.70 -1.61 -12.12
N LYS A 140 -13.51 -0.66 -11.62
CA LYS A 140 -13.02 0.62 -11.08
C LYS A 140 -12.02 0.35 -9.95
N GLY A 141 -10.91 1.08 -9.91
CA GLY A 141 -9.88 0.92 -8.86
C GLY A 141 -8.90 -0.24 -9.09
N THR A 142 -9.13 -1.08 -10.11
CA THR A 142 -8.17 -2.10 -10.53
C THR A 142 -6.96 -1.45 -11.19
N ILE A 143 -5.77 -1.87 -10.76
CA ILE A 143 -4.49 -1.43 -11.30
C ILE A 143 -4.20 -2.24 -12.56
N THR A 144 -4.08 -1.52 -13.67
CA THR A 144 -3.64 -2.04 -14.97
C THR A 144 -2.51 -1.15 -15.48
N ARG A 145 -1.78 -1.57 -16.52
CA ARG A 145 -0.73 -0.72 -17.13
C ARG A 145 -1.26 0.58 -17.73
N ALA A 146 -2.57 0.64 -18.02
CA ALA A 146 -3.25 1.85 -18.49
C ALA A 146 -3.83 2.69 -17.34
N SER A 147 -3.86 2.17 -16.11
CA SER A 147 -4.48 2.87 -14.97
C SER A 147 -3.65 4.07 -14.51
N PRO A 148 -4.30 5.16 -14.02
CA PRO A 148 -3.58 6.29 -13.43
C PRO A 148 -2.71 5.91 -12.23
N ILE A 149 -3.16 4.94 -11.43
CA ILE A 149 -2.41 4.42 -10.28
C ILE A 149 -1.06 3.86 -10.75
N TYR A 150 -1.06 2.96 -11.74
CA TYR A 150 0.18 2.41 -12.31
C TYR A 150 1.12 3.52 -12.80
N SER A 151 0.60 4.48 -13.57
CA SER A 151 1.39 5.59 -14.11
C SER A 151 2.06 6.43 -13.00
N ALA A 152 1.31 6.77 -11.94
CA ALA A 152 1.81 7.59 -10.84
C ALA A 152 3.01 6.93 -10.12
N PHE A 153 2.97 5.62 -9.90
CA PHE A 153 4.08 4.88 -9.30
C PHE A 153 5.24 4.70 -10.29
N ARG A 154 4.96 4.23 -11.50
CA ARG A 154 5.99 3.78 -12.44
C ARG A 154 6.87 4.91 -12.95
N LYS A 155 6.34 6.10 -13.18
CA LYS A 155 7.14 7.25 -13.61
C LYS A 155 8.14 7.73 -12.54
N ARG A 156 7.93 7.31 -11.28
CA ARG A 156 8.84 7.53 -10.15
C ARG A 156 9.75 6.33 -9.89
N GLY A 157 9.80 5.35 -10.80
CA GLY A 157 10.71 4.21 -10.70
C GLY A 157 10.30 3.11 -9.72
N TRP A 158 9.08 3.14 -9.19
CA TRP A 158 8.52 2.01 -8.43
C TRP A 158 8.31 0.82 -9.36
N ARG A 159 8.51 -0.40 -8.86
CA ARG A 159 8.17 -1.65 -9.55
C ARG A 159 6.79 -2.09 -9.10
N TRP A 160 6.06 -2.76 -10.00
CA TRP A 160 4.71 -3.25 -9.73
C TRP A 160 4.71 -4.78 -9.64
N GLY A 161 4.06 -5.34 -8.62
CA GLY A 161 3.95 -6.79 -8.41
C GLY A 161 3.12 -7.49 -9.51
N GLY A 162 2.24 -6.78 -10.21
CA GLY A 162 1.57 -7.29 -11.41
C GLY A 162 2.53 -7.60 -12.58
N ASP A 163 3.75 -7.05 -12.58
CA ASP A 163 4.79 -7.34 -13.57
C ASP A 163 5.62 -8.61 -13.24
N TRP A 164 5.44 -9.22 -12.05
CA TRP A 164 6.17 -10.43 -11.67
C TRP A 164 5.81 -11.63 -12.55
N LYS A 165 6.77 -12.54 -12.78
CA LYS A 165 6.63 -13.62 -13.77
C LYS A 165 5.85 -14.84 -13.26
N ARG A 166 5.99 -15.20 -11.99
CA ARG A 166 5.45 -16.45 -11.42
C ARG A 166 4.14 -16.23 -10.66
N THR A 167 4.16 -15.30 -9.73
CA THR A 167 2.98 -14.82 -8.99
C THR A 167 2.59 -13.45 -9.51
N LYS A 168 1.37 -13.01 -9.21
CA LYS A 168 0.91 -11.66 -9.50
C LYS A 168 0.50 -11.02 -8.20
N ASP A 169 1.13 -9.91 -7.84
CA ASP A 169 0.73 -9.14 -6.67
C ASP A 169 0.21 -7.79 -7.15
N TYR A 170 -1.08 -7.73 -7.48
CA TYR A 170 -1.63 -6.57 -8.19
C TYR A 170 -1.70 -5.32 -7.32
N GLN A 171 -1.85 -5.48 -6.00
CA GLN A 171 -1.86 -4.39 -5.03
C GLN A 171 -0.47 -3.77 -4.84
N HIS A 172 0.58 -4.58 -5.01
CA HIS A 172 1.92 -4.26 -4.53
C HIS A 172 2.73 -3.37 -5.47
N PHE A 173 3.22 -2.28 -4.93
CA PHE A 173 4.31 -1.50 -5.51
C PHE A 173 5.50 -1.46 -4.56
N GLU A 174 6.72 -1.58 -5.10
CA GLU A 174 7.94 -1.45 -4.31
C GLU A 174 8.98 -0.52 -4.95
N LYS A 175 9.70 0.23 -4.11
CA LYS A 175 10.88 0.98 -4.52
C LYS A 175 12.12 0.09 -4.41
N PRO A 176 12.95 -0.03 -5.48
CA PRO A 176 14.21 -0.78 -5.48
C PRO A 176 15.22 -0.25 -4.48
#